data_AF-A1JUE2-F1
#
_entry.id   AF-A1JUE2-F1
#
_cell.length_a   1.000
_cell.length_b   1.000
_cell.length_c   1.000
_cell.angle_alpha   90.00
_cell.angle_beta   90.00
_cell.angle_gamma   90.00
#
_symmetry.space_group_name_H-M   'P 1'
#
loop_
_entity.id
_entity.type
_entity.pdbx_description
1 polymer ?
#
loop_
_entity_poly.entity_id
_entity_poly.type
_entity_poly.pdbx_seq_one_letter_code
_entity_poly.pdbx_strand_id
1 'polypeptide(L)'
;MNWETKNLLSDLEVLKDRFEDLKDSHCWHFDEHYPYETNHVLNKDEMIKEGVSYHERRIHDDQMFDLLHLYMQQFDHILKKFQEIEKASSVKFGDRTDNA
;
A
#
# COMPACT_ATOMS: atom_id res chain seq x y z
N MET A 1 -1.61 11.86 -23.98
CA MET A 1 -0.99 10.81 -23.13
C MET A 1 -0.77 9.56 -23.98
N ASN A 2 0.46 9.05 -24.03
CA ASN A 2 0.77 7.85 -24.84
C ASN A 2 0.15 6.58 -24.20
N TRP A 3 0.16 5.47 -24.93
CA TRP A 3 -0.45 4.22 -24.47
C TRP A 3 0.28 3.63 -23.24
N GLU A 4 1.60 3.81 -23.15
CA GLU A 4 2.41 3.35 -22.01
C GLU A 4 2.01 4.07 -20.72
N THR A 5 1.83 5.39 -20.77
CA THR A 5 1.38 6.20 -19.64
C THR A 5 -0.05 5.85 -19.21
N LYS A 6 -0.93 5.51 -20.16
CA LYS A 6 -2.29 5.03 -19.83
C LYS A 6 -2.26 3.70 -19.10
N ASN A 7 -1.42 2.76 -19.53
CA ASN A 7 -1.25 1.48 -18.86
C ASN A 7 -0.70 1.67 -17.45
N LEU A 8 0.31 2.53 -17.26
CA LEU A 8 0.86 2.81 -15.93
C LEU A 8 -0.14 3.45 -14.97
N LEU A 9 -1.04 4.30 -15.47
CA LEU A 9 -2.12 4.84 -14.65
C LEU A 9 -3.12 3.76 -14.26
N SER A 10 -3.46 2.84 -15.18
CA SER A 10 -4.30 1.68 -14.85
C SER A 10 -3.64 0.78 -13.81
N ASP A 11 -2.33 0.53 -13.93
CA ASP A 11 -1.57 -0.24 -12.93
C ASP A 11 -1.57 0.47 -11.57
N LEU A 12 -1.46 1.80 -11.55
CA LEU A 12 -1.52 2.61 -10.33
C LEU A 12 -2.91 2.60 -9.67
N GLU A 13 -3.99 2.65 -10.46
CA GLU A 13 -5.37 2.53 -9.98
C GLU A 13 -5.59 1.17 -9.30
N VAL A 14 -5.17 0.08 -9.95
CA VAL A 14 -5.25 -1.27 -9.35
C VAL A 14 -4.42 -1.37 -8.09
N LEU A 15 -3.23 -0.77 -8.06
CA LEU A 15 -2.39 -0.78 -6.86
C LEU A 15 -3.02 0.01 -5.71
N LYS A 16 -3.66 1.15 -6.01
CA LYS A 16 -4.42 1.93 -5.04
C LYS A 16 -5.55 1.11 -4.43
N ASP A 17 -6.34 0.41 -5.25
CA ASP A 17 -7.44 -0.42 -4.76
C ASP A 17 -6.93 -1.52 -3.80
N ARG A 18 -5.77 -2.12 -4.10
CA ARG A 18 -5.13 -3.10 -3.20
C ARG A 18 -4.70 -2.49 -1.85
N PHE A 19 -4.26 -1.24 -1.84
CA PHE A 19 -3.95 -0.55 -0.59
C PHE A 19 -5.21 -0.26 0.23
N GLU A 20 -6.31 0.10 -0.43
CA GLU A 20 -7.61 0.28 0.25
C GLU A 20 -8.11 -1.04 0.84
N ASP A 21 -8.03 -2.15 0.08
CA ASP A 21 -8.39 -3.49 0.56
C ASP A 21 -7.54 -3.90 1.78
N LEU A 22 -6.24 -3.64 1.72
CA LEU A 22 -5.30 -3.93 2.81
C LEU A 22 -5.66 -3.14 4.07
N LYS A 23 -5.97 -1.85 3.92
CA LYS A 23 -6.39 -0.96 5.01
C LYS A 23 -7.72 -1.43 5.61
N ASP A 24 -8.71 -1.73 4.79
CA ASP A 24 -10.03 -2.18 5.26
C ASP A 24 -9.93 -3.53 5.99
N SER A 25 -9.11 -4.48 5.50
CA SER A 25 -8.82 -5.74 6.19
C SER A 25 -8.23 -5.51 7.59
N HIS A 26 -7.26 -4.60 7.70
CA HIS A 26 -6.66 -4.28 9.00
C HIS A 26 -7.64 -3.58 9.93
N CYS A 27 -8.50 -2.68 9.42
CA CYS A 27 -9.54 -2.06 10.22
C CYS A 27 -10.51 -3.10 10.79
N TRP A 28 -10.97 -4.07 10.01
CA TRP A 28 -11.85 -5.13 10.52
C TRP A 28 -11.16 -5.98 11.58
N HIS A 29 -9.90 -6.36 11.37
CA HIS A 29 -9.12 -7.08 12.37
C HIS A 29 -8.94 -6.26 13.66
N PHE A 30 -8.68 -4.96 13.50
CA PHE A 30 -8.52 -4.05 14.63
C PHE A 30 -9.81 -3.94 15.46
N ASP A 31 -10.95 -3.71 14.81
CA ASP A 31 -12.25 -3.57 15.48
C ASP A 31 -12.66 -4.86 16.22
N GLU A 32 -12.32 -6.03 15.67
CA GLU A 32 -12.61 -7.33 16.30
C GLU A 32 -11.74 -7.60 17.54
N HIS A 33 -10.43 -7.33 17.43
CA HIS A 33 -9.47 -7.71 18.46
C HIS A 33 -9.13 -6.60 19.46
N TYR A 34 -9.52 -5.35 19.19
CA TYR A 34 -9.29 -4.20 20.07
C TYR A 34 -10.59 -3.42 20.31
N PRO A 35 -11.64 -4.06 20.88
CA PRO A 35 -12.97 -3.46 21.01
C PRO A 35 -13.07 -2.41 22.13
N TYR A 36 -12.00 -2.18 22.88
CA TYR A 36 -12.00 -1.33 24.07
C TYR A 36 -11.25 -0.02 23.82
N GLU A 37 -11.74 1.04 24.45
CA GLU A 37 -11.06 2.33 24.48
C GLU A 37 -9.68 2.21 25.17
N THR A 38 -8.77 3.12 24.80
CA THR A 38 -7.38 3.10 25.28
C THR A 38 -7.22 3.17 26.80
N ASN A 39 -8.21 3.69 27.52
CA ASN A 39 -8.21 3.81 28.98
C ASN A 39 -8.98 2.68 29.69
N HIS A 40 -9.48 1.68 28.97
CA HIS A 40 -10.15 0.52 29.55
C HIS A 40 -9.15 -0.36 30.32
N VAL A 41 -9.55 -0.79 31.52
CA VAL A 41 -8.76 -1.71 32.33
C VAL A 41 -9.36 -3.10 32.21
N LEU A 42 -8.60 -4.01 31.61
CA LEU A 42 -9.05 -5.37 31.36
C LEU A 42 -9.35 -6.12 32.67
N ASN A 43 -10.48 -6.82 32.70
CA ASN A 43 -10.74 -7.80 33.74
C ASN A 43 -9.99 -9.11 33.45
N LYS A 44 -10.06 -10.07 34.38
CA LYS A 44 -9.32 -11.34 34.28
C LYS A 44 -9.67 -12.14 33.01
N ASP A 45 -10.95 -12.22 32.66
CA ASP A 45 -11.41 -13.02 31.53
C ASP A 45 -11.02 -12.35 30.20
N GLU A 46 -11.08 -11.02 30.16
CA GLU A 46 -10.60 -10.22 29.03
C GLU A 46 -9.10 -10.39 28.82
N MET A 47 -8.27 -10.33 29.88
CA MET A 47 -6.83 -10.57 29.77
C MET A 47 -6.50 -11.97 29.22
N ILE A 48 -7.27 -12.99 29.61
CA ILE A 48 -7.10 -14.35 29.09
C ILE A 48 -7.46 -14.40 27.60
N LYS A 49 -8.59 -13.80 27.22
CA LYS A 49 -9.01 -13.71 25.80
C LYS A 49 -7.94 -13.03 24.95
N GLU A 50 -7.42 -11.89 25.43
CA GLU A 50 -6.32 -11.17 24.79
C GLU A 50 -5.09 -12.06 24.60
N GLY A 51 -4.67 -12.76 25.66
CA GLY A 51 -3.52 -13.67 25.60
C GLY A 51 -3.70 -14.80 24.59
N VAL A 52 -4.89 -15.41 24.52
CA VAL A 52 -5.19 -16.51 23.59
C VAL A 52 -5.16 -16.04 22.13
N SER A 53 -5.63 -14.82 21.85
CA SER A 53 -5.66 -14.26 20.49
C SER A 53 -4.29 -13.77 19.98
N TYR A 54 -3.24 -13.77 20.82
CA TYR A 54 -1.94 -13.19 20.48
C TYR A 54 -1.35 -13.73 19.17
N HIS A 55 -1.35 -15.04 18.97
CA HIS A 55 -0.74 -15.63 17.78
C HIS A 55 -1.50 -15.32 16.50
N GLU A 56 -2.83 -15.26 16.57
CA GLU A 56 -3.67 -14.87 15.44
C GLU A 56 -3.37 -13.44 14.99
N ARG A 57 -3.32 -12.50 15.94
CA ARG A 57 -2.95 -11.11 15.66
C ARG A 57 -1.54 -10.99 15.09
N ARG A 58 -0.58 -11.69 15.68
CA ARG A 58 0.82 -11.68 15.22
C ARG A 58 0.94 -12.15 13.77
N ILE A 59 0.20 -13.20 13.39
CA ILE A 59 0.15 -13.72 12.02
C ILE A 59 -0.49 -12.71 11.08
N HIS A 60 -1.63 -12.12 11.47
CA HIS A 60 -2.29 -11.08 10.69
C HIS A 60 -1.34 -9.91 10.43
N ASP A 61 -0.64 -9.43 11.47
CA ASP A 61 0.31 -8.33 11.35
C ASP A 61 1.49 -8.69 10.41
N ASP A 62 2.03 -9.91 10.50
CA ASP A 62 3.06 -10.37 9.55
C ASP A 62 2.56 -10.33 8.09
N GLN A 63 1.36 -10.86 7.84
CA GLN A 63 0.76 -10.85 6.51
C GLN A 63 0.52 -9.42 5.99
N MET A 64 0.05 -8.52 6.86
CA MET A 64 -0.14 -7.11 6.55
C MET A 64 1.17 -6.42 6.16
N PHE A 65 2.25 -6.67 6.91
CA PHE A 65 3.57 -6.11 6.59
C PHE A 65 4.12 -6.66 5.28
N ASP A 66 3.99 -7.94 5.02
CA ASP A 66 4.44 -8.57 3.77
C ASP A 66 3.72 -7.99 2.55
N LEU A 67 2.39 -7.83 2.64
CA LEU A 67 1.59 -7.23 1.57
C LEU A 67 1.92 -5.74 1.37
N LEU A 68 2.06 -4.98 2.45
CA LEU A 68 2.50 -3.59 2.40
C LEU A 68 3.85 -3.47 1.70
N HIS A 69 4.82 -4.33 2.05
CA HIS A 69 6.13 -4.34 1.41
C HIS A 69 6.04 -4.62 -0.09
N LEU A 70 5.28 -5.64 -0.48
CA LEU A 70 5.05 -5.98 -1.89
C LEU A 70 4.42 -4.82 -2.66
N TYR A 71 3.42 -4.16 -2.09
CA TYR A 71 2.72 -3.05 -2.74
C TYR A 71 3.61 -1.81 -2.86
N MET A 72 4.46 -1.54 -1.86
CA MET A 72 5.47 -0.49 -1.95
C MET A 72 6.49 -0.76 -3.07
N GLN A 73 6.95 -2.01 -3.22
CA GLN A 73 7.82 -2.37 -4.35
C GLN A 73 7.14 -2.18 -5.71
N GLN A 74 5.84 -2.51 -5.82
CA GLN A 74 5.06 -2.27 -7.04
C GLN A 74 4.92 -0.76 -7.32
N PHE A 75 4.70 0.04 -6.29
CA PHE A 75 4.64 1.50 -6.39
C PHE A 75 5.95 2.07 -6.92
N ASP A 76 7.09 1.69 -6.33
CA ASP A 76 8.41 2.14 -6.75
C ASP A 76 8.71 1.78 -8.22
N HIS A 77 8.28 0.59 -8.65
CA HIS A 77 8.40 0.16 -10.04
C HIS A 77 7.58 1.02 -11.00
N ILE A 78 6.32 1.31 -10.66
CA ILE A 78 5.45 2.19 -11.45
C ILE A 78 6.06 3.60 -11.52
N LEU A 79 6.49 4.15 -10.39
CA LEU A 79 7.11 5.47 -10.30
C LEU A 79 8.37 5.56 -11.18
N LYS A 80 9.23 4.54 -11.13
CA LYS A 80 10.43 4.47 -11.95
C LYS A 80 10.10 4.51 -13.45
N LYS A 81 9.08 3.76 -13.89
CA LYS A 81 8.65 3.79 -15.30
C LYS A 81 8.09 5.15 -15.72
N PHE A 82 7.35 5.84 -14.85
CA PHE A 82 6.93 7.21 -15.13
C PHE A 82 8.13 8.15 -15.34
N GLN A 83 9.15 8.06 -14.48
CA GLN A 83 10.37 8.86 -14.61
C GLN A 83 11.15 8.55 -15.90
N GLU A 84 11.18 7.28 -16.33
CA GLU A 84 11.81 6.89 -17.60
C GLU A 84 11.09 7.51 -18.82
N ILE A 85 9.75 7.50 -18.82
CA ILE A 85 8.94 8.13 -19.87
C ILE A 85 9.13 9.66 -19.88
N GLU A 86 9.17 10.29 -18.71
CA GLU A 86 9.40 11.72 -18.57
C GLU A 86 10.77 12.12 -19.14
N LYS A 87 11.83 11.41 -18.72
CA LYS A 87 13.20 11.62 -19.24
C LYS A 87 13.26 11.45 -20.75
N ALA A 88 12.67 10.37 -21.29
CA ALA A 88 12.65 10.11 -22.73
C ALA A 88 11.87 11.19 -23.50
N SER A 89 10.81 11.73 -22.91
CA SER A 89 10.04 12.84 -23.49
C SER A 89 10.88 14.12 -23.51
N SER A 90 11.57 14.44 -22.42
CA SER A 90 12.43 15.64 -22.34
C SER A 90 13.59 15.63 -23.34
N VAL A 91 14.24 14.48 -23.56
CA VAL A 91 15.33 14.34 -24.54
C VAL A 91 14.83 14.62 -25.97
N LYS A 92 13.62 14.19 -26.32
CA LYS A 92 13.04 14.42 -27.66
C LYS A 92 12.73 15.90 -27.94
N PHE A 93 12.56 16.73 -26.92
CA PHE A 93 12.34 18.17 -27.10
C PHE A 93 13.66 18.97 -27.12
N GLY A 94 14.70 18.52 -26.42
CA GLY A 94 16.01 19.17 -26.41
C GLY A 94 16.77 19.12 -27.74
N ASP A 95 16.44 18.17 -28.61
CA ASP A 95 17.05 18.03 -29.95
C ASP A 95 16.39 18.94 -31.01
N ARG A 96 15.40 19.75 -30.59
CA ARG A 96 14.60 20.61 -31.47
C ARG A 96 14.81 22.11 -31.24
N THR A 97 15.78 22.49 -30.41
CA THR A 97 16.17 23.90 -30.21
C THR A 97 17.31 24.27 -31.15
N ASP A 98 16.93 25.08 -32.17
CA ASP A 98 17.70 26.15 -32.83
C ASP A 98 18.68 25.80 -33.96
N ASN A 99 18.11 25.60 -35.16
CA ASN A 99 18.63 26.18 -36.41
C ASN A 99 17.51 27.05 -37.01
N ALA A 100 17.47 28.34 -36.66
CA ALA A 100 16.67 29.37 -37.34
C ALA A 100 17.41 30.71 -37.25
#